data_AF-A0A5B8VHS0-F1
#
_entry.id   AF-A0A5B8VHS0-F1
#
_cell.length_a   1.000
_cell.length_b   1.000
_cell.length_c   1.000
_cell.angle_alpha   90.00
_cell.angle_beta   90.00
_cell.angle_gamma   90.00
#
_symmetry.space_group_name_H-M   'P 1'
#
loop_
_entity.id
_entity.type
_entity.pdbx_description
1 polymer ?
#
loop_
_entity_poly.entity_id
_entity_poly.type
_entity_poly.pdbx_seq_one_letter_code
_entity_poly.pdbx_strand_id
1 'polypeptide(L)'
;MGDIGFSEILLIAVVILVLFGSRKIPEFMRGLGKGVREFNDAKDSVRKELEEGMKDKDQAKTVTTKTVETIEPVDTVATDK
;
A
#
# COMPACT_ATOMS: atom_id res chain seq x y z
N MET A 1 38.76 -7.57 5.25
CA MET A 1 37.51 -8.24 5.65
C MET A 1 36.83 -8.63 4.36
N GLY A 2 36.63 -9.93 4.14
CA GLY A 2 36.23 -10.46 2.83
C GLY A 2 34.86 -9.92 2.41
N ASP A 3 34.83 -9.26 1.26
CA ASP A 3 33.58 -9.08 0.53
C ASP A 3 33.05 -10.48 0.24
N ILE A 4 31.81 -10.74 0.65
CA ILE A 4 31.06 -11.91 0.18
C ILE A 4 30.94 -11.73 -1.32
N GLY A 5 31.89 -12.32 -2.04
CA GLY A 5 32.06 -12.13 -3.45
C GLY A 5 31.09 -13.01 -4.22
N PHE A 6 31.08 -12.82 -5.53
CA PHE A 6 30.41 -13.73 -6.45
C PHE A 6 30.84 -15.20 -6.21
N SER A 7 32.10 -15.41 -5.79
CA SER A 7 32.67 -16.72 -5.48
C SER A 7 31.96 -17.44 -4.32
N GLU A 8 31.75 -16.79 -3.17
CA GLU A 8 31.00 -17.40 -2.05
C GLU A 8 29.55 -17.72 -2.44
N ILE A 9 28.88 -16.80 -3.14
CA ILE A 9 27.50 -17.01 -3.60
C ILE A 9 27.42 -18.23 -4.54
N LEU A 10 28.38 -18.35 -5.46
CA LEU A 10 28.44 -19.49 -6.39
C LEU A 10 28.69 -20.81 -5.65
N LEU A 11 29.56 -20.82 -4.63
CA LEU A 11 29.81 -22.00 -3.80
C LEU A 11 28.53 -22.45 -3.08
N ILE A 12 27.81 -21.52 -2.44
CA ILE A 12 26.55 -21.81 -1.75
C ILE A 12 25.50 -22.31 -2.75
N ALA A 13 25.39 -21.67 -3.92
CA ALA A 13 24.47 -22.10 -4.97
C ALA A 13 24.76 -23.53 -5.43
N VAL A 14 26.03 -23.91 -5.58
CA VAL A 14 26.43 -25.28 -5.93
C VAL A 14 26.05 -26.27 -4.82
N VAL A 15 26.28 -25.95 -3.55
CA VAL A 15 25.88 -26.82 -2.43
C VAL A 15 24.36 -27.04 -2.44
N ILE A 16 23.58 -25.98 -2.58
CA ILE A 16 22.11 -26.06 -2.69
C ILE A 16 21.72 -26.87 -3.93
N LEU A 17 22.41 -26.69 -5.06
CA LEU A 17 22.15 -27.43 -6.30
C LEU A 17 22.40 -28.93 -6.13
N VAL A 18 23.39 -29.34 -5.35
CA VAL A 18 23.66 -30.76 -5.07
C VAL A 18 22.61 -31.34 -4.13
N LEU A 19 22.19 -30.59 -3.11
CA LEU A 19 21.19 -31.05 -2.15
C LEU A 19 19.78 -31.15 -2.75
N PHE A 20 19.37 -30.16 -3.54
CA PHE A 20 18.02 -30.05 -4.08
C PHE A 20 17.92 -30.44 -5.57
N GLY A 21 19.03 -30.43 -6.31
CA GLY A 21 19.07 -30.67 -7.75
C GLY A 21 18.75 -29.42 -8.58
N SER A 22 19.24 -29.41 -9.83
CA SER A 22 19.03 -28.31 -10.80
C SER A 22 17.59 -28.11 -11.23
N ARG A 23 16.72 -29.10 -11.01
CA ARG A 23 15.31 -29.02 -11.37
C ARG A 23 14.45 -28.37 -10.29
N LYS A 24 14.82 -28.48 -9.02
CA LYS A 24 13.98 -28.00 -7.89
C LYS A 24 14.00 -26.49 -7.73
N ILE A 25 15.16 -25.84 -7.91
CA ILE A 25 15.29 -24.37 -7.84
C ILE A 25 14.35 -23.68 -8.86
N PRO A 26 14.40 -23.97 -10.17
CA PRO A 26 13.54 -23.31 -11.15
C PRO A 26 12.07 -23.72 -11.00
N GLU A 27 11.79 -24.96 -10.60
CA GLU A 27 10.42 -25.42 -10.31
C GLU A 27 9.81 -24.62 -9.14
N PHE A 28 10.56 -24.44 -8.06
CA PHE A 28 10.16 -23.65 -6.90
C PHE A 28 10.01 -22.16 -7.24
N MET A 29 10.95 -21.58 -7.98
CA MET A 29 10.86 -20.19 -8.44
C MET A 29 9.63 -19.95 -9.32
N ARG A 30 9.30 -20.89 -10.22
CA ARG A 30 8.08 -20.79 -11.06
C ARG A 30 6.82 -20.90 -10.22
N GLY A 31 6.80 -21.78 -9.21
CA GLY A 31 5.68 -21.91 -8.28
C GLY A 31 5.47 -20.63 -7.45
N LEU A 32 6.52 -20.14 -6.80
CA LEU A 32 6.48 -18.89 -6.04
C LEU A 32 6.11 -17.69 -6.91
N GLY A 33 6.70 -17.57 -8.11
CA GLY A 33 6.43 -16.46 -9.02
C GLY A 33 4.97 -16.39 -9.46
N LYS A 34 4.35 -17.55 -9.72
CA LYS A 34 2.90 -17.64 -9.98
C LYS A 34 2.09 -17.21 -8.76
N GLY A 35 2.40 -17.76 -7.57
CA GLY A 35 1.70 -17.41 -6.34
C GLY A 35 1.78 -15.93 -5.98
N VAL A 36 2.96 -15.31 -6.11
CA VAL A 36 3.15 -13.87 -5.88
C VAL A 36 2.37 -13.03 -6.89
N ARG A 37 2.33 -13.46 -8.16
CA ARG A 37 1.56 -12.77 -9.20
C ARG A 37 0.06 -12.82 -8.90
N GLU A 38 -0.49 -14.00 -8.64
CA GLU A 38 -1.90 -14.19 -8.29
C GLU A 38 -2.29 -13.37 -7.04
N PHE A 39 -1.39 -13.34 -6.05
CA PHE A 39 -1.58 -12.56 -4.82
C PHE A 39 -1.60 -11.06 -5.08
N ASN A 40 -0.72 -10.55 -5.96
CA ASN A 40 -0.73 -9.14 -6.34
C ASN A 40 -1.98 -8.78 -7.16
N ASP A 41 -2.35 -9.62 -8.14
CA ASP A 41 -3.55 -9.41 -8.96
C ASP A 41 -4.83 -9.36 -8.11
N ALA A 42 -4.93 -10.23 -7.10
CA ALA A 42 -6.04 -10.23 -6.15
C ALA A 42 -6.04 -8.97 -5.27
N LYS A 43 -4.87 -8.56 -4.76
CA LYS A 43 -4.73 -7.32 -3.97
C LYS A 43 -5.13 -6.08 -4.76
N ASP A 44 -4.70 -5.99 -6.02
CA ASP A 44 -4.99 -4.85 -6.88
C ASP A 44 -6.48 -4.77 -7.21
N SER A 45 -7.13 -5.91 -7.43
CA SER A 45 -8.57 -5.99 -7.65
C SER A 45 -9.36 -5.52 -6.43
N VAL A 46 -9.02 -6.03 -5.23
CA VAL A 46 -9.63 -5.60 -3.97
C VAL A 46 -9.41 -4.11 -3.70
N ARG A 47 -8.21 -3.60 -3.99
CA ARG A 47 -7.91 -2.17 -3.85
C ARG A 47 -8.77 -1.32 -4.78
N LYS A 48 -8.94 -1.75 -6.03
CA LYS A 48 -9.76 -1.05 -7.03
C LYS A 48 -11.25 -1.03 -6.65
N GLU A 49 -11.77 -2.13 -6.14
CA GLU A 49 -13.15 -2.20 -5.62
C GLU A 49 -13.36 -1.28 -4.40
N LEU A 50 -12.38 -1.21 -3.50
CA LEU A 50 -12.42 -0.29 -2.35
C LEU A 50 -12.38 1.18 -2.79
N GLU A 51 -11.49 1.53 -3.74
CA GLU A 51 -11.37 2.89 -4.27
C GLU A 51 -12.62 3.32 -5.05
N GLU A 52 -13.23 2.42 -5.83
CA GLU A 52 -14.48 2.67 -6.57
C GLU A 52 -15.69 2.75 -5.63
N GLY A 53 -15.80 1.86 -4.64
CA GLY A 53 -16.87 1.88 -3.64
C GLY A 53 -16.82 3.07 -2.67
N MET A 54 -15.64 3.68 -2.47
CA MET A 54 -15.49 4.93 -1.72
C MET A 54 -15.83 6.16 -2.57
N LYS A 55 -15.58 6.15 -3.88
CA LYS A 55 -15.91 7.27 -4.78
C LYS A 55 -17.41 7.48 -4.99
N ASP A 56 -18.25 6.47 -4.74
CA ASP A 56 -19.71 6.55 -4.91
C ASP A 56 -20.45 7.12 -3.67
N LYS A 57 -19.72 7.48 -2.59
CA LYS A 57 -20.30 8.05 -1.36
C LYS A 57 -20.09 9.55 -1.16
N ASP A 58 -19.55 10.25 -2.15
CA ASP A 58 -19.19 11.68 -2.04
C ASP A 58 -20.11 12.65 -2.81
N GLN A 59 -21.35 12.26 -3.18
CA GLN A 59 -22.35 13.18 -3.76
C GLN A 59 -23.70 13.13 -3.04
N ALA A 60 -23.72 13.37 -1.73
CA ALA A 60 -24.96 13.66 -1.01
C ALA A 60 -24.77 14.43 0.32
N LYS A 61 -24.02 15.55 0.35
CA LYS A 61 -24.29 16.64 1.32
C LYS A 61 -23.47 17.89 1.05
N THR A 62 -24.09 19.04 1.30
CA THR A 62 -23.49 20.38 1.47
C THR A 62 -23.59 21.32 0.26
N VAL A 63 -24.80 21.44 -0.28
CA VAL A 63 -25.37 22.77 -0.57
C VAL A 63 -26.11 23.20 0.70
N THR A 64 -26.05 24.48 1.05
CA THR A 64 -26.62 25.12 2.26
C THR A 64 -25.66 25.18 3.45
N THR A 65 -24.68 26.11 3.41
CA THR A 65 -24.27 26.94 4.56
C THR A 65 -23.34 28.05 4.03
N LYS A 66 -23.84 29.03 3.25
CA LYS A 66 -23.16 30.32 3.01
C LYS A 66 -24.15 31.40 2.55
N THR A 67 -25.21 31.65 3.30
CA THR A 67 -25.96 32.92 3.20
C THR A 67 -26.72 33.12 4.51
N VAL A 68 -26.69 34.33 5.06
CA VAL A 68 -27.34 34.81 6.30
C VAL A 68 -26.64 34.24 7.57
N GLU A 69 -26.00 35.00 8.46
CA GLU A 69 -26.33 36.31 9.02
C GLU A 69 -25.07 37.14 9.35
N THR A 70 -24.95 38.29 8.68
CA THR A 70 -24.36 39.50 9.25
C THR A 70 -25.44 40.16 10.09
N ILE A 71 -25.34 40.07 11.40
CA ILE A 71 -25.97 41.01 12.33
C ILE A 71 -25.08 41.11 13.56
N GLU A 72 -24.53 42.30 13.74
CA GLU A 72 -23.88 42.74 14.97
C GLU A 72 -24.90 42.74 16.12
N PRO A 73 -24.43 42.50 17.36
CA PRO A 73 -24.82 43.42 18.41
C PRO A 73 -23.60 44.19 18.96
N VAL A 74 -23.66 45.49 18.69
CA VAL A 74 -23.19 46.56 19.59
C VAL A 74 -23.77 46.35 20.99
N ASP A 75 -23.03 46.86 21.99
CA ASP A 75 -23.28 46.88 23.45
C ASP A 75 -22.76 45.62 24.18
N THR A 76 -21.93 45.67 25.22
CA THR A 76 -21.57 46.76 26.14
C THR A 76 -20.46 46.26 27.10
N VAL A 77 -19.66 47.21 27.61
CA VAL A 77 -19.14 47.26 29.01
C VAL A 77 -17.85 46.49 29.36
N ALA A 78 -16.80 47.31 29.59
CA ALA A 78 -15.94 47.39 30.78
C ALA A 78 -15.00 46.19 31.13
N THR A 79 -13.68 46.45 31.24
CA THR A 79 -12.95 46.57 32.52
C THR A 79 -12.62 45.17 33.09
N ASP A 80 -11.40 44.76 33.39
CA ASP A 80 -10.29 45.43 34.07
C ASP A 80 -9.03 44.55 33.96
N LYS A 81 -7.87 45.22 34.06
CA LYS A 81 -6.55 44.73 34.48
C LYS A 81 -5.58 44.10 33.47
#